data_AF-A0A521KNI7-F1
#
_entry.id   AF-A0A521KNI7-F1
#
_cell.length_a   1.000
_cell.length_b   1.000
_cell.length_c   1.000
_cell.angle_alpha   90.00
_cell.angle_beta   90.00
_cell.angle_gamma   90.00
#
_symmetry.space_group_name_H-M   'P 1'
#
loop_
_entity.id
_entity.type
_entity.pdbx_description
1 polymer ?
#
loop_
_entity_poly.entity_id
_entity_poly.type
_entity_poly.pdbx_seq_one_letter_code
_entity_poly.pdbx_strand_id
1 'polypeptide(L)'
;MPEPDGTPLAALIRIAGAPGSGKSLLVTALTEAFRHRGVRTASATRRPDGATVFVMPNSGRATLDRPVTLDELPTLLRSLDPSARLLLAEGYQTPQDGLLVPTVELLMWGVGTATPPAALVATLDGAALLRQFQRTGPQDSGLAAEVASAIQEKVLGETPATTPVTRATKGIAERINRLFRR
;
A
#
# COMPACT_ATOMS: atom_id res chain seq x y z
N MET A 1 9.69 12.86 32.30
CA MET A 1 9.62 12.50 30.87
C MET A 1 8.16 12.57 30.47
N PRO A 2 7.75 13.34 29.46
CA PRO A 2 6.40 13.24 28.96
C PRO A 2 6.18 11.81 28.44
N GLU A 3 5.07 11.18 28.84
CA GLU A 3 4.63 9.91 28.25
C GLU A 3 4.43 10.12 26.74
N PRO A 4 4.75 9.12 25.90
CA PRO A 4 4.41 9.22 24.48
C PRO A 4 2.90 9.38 24.37
N ASP A 5 2.45 10.50 23.80
CA ASP A 5 1.03 10.74 23.48
C ASP A 5 0.45 9.45 22.89
N GLY A 6 -0.58 8.90 23.55
CA GLY A 6 -1.20 7.60 23.22
C GLY A 6 -1.85 7.53 21.82
N THR A 7 -1.58 8.50 20.96
CA THR A 7 -1.92 8.51 19.55
C THR A 7 -1.22 7.34 18.84
N PRO A 8 -1.96 6.38 18.26
CA PRO A 8 -1.35 5.26 17.56
C PRO A 8 -0.48 5.75 16.39
N LEU A 9 0.62 5.05 16.11
CA LEU A 9 1.40 5.30 14.90
C LEU A 9 0.55 4.96 13.67
N ALA A 10 0.83 5.64 12.55
CA ALA A 10 0.26 5.24 11.27
C ALA A 10 0.66 3.79 10.94
N ALA A 11 -0.29 2.99 10.48
CA ALA A 11 -0.01 1.66 10.01
C ALA A 11 0.88 1.71 8.76
N LEU A 12 1.94 0.92 8.73
CA LEU A 12 2.92 0.91 7.64
C LEU A 12 2.63 -0.22 6.65
N ILE A 13 2.51 0.13 5.37
CA ILE A 13 2.48 -0.82 4.26
C ILE A 13 3.67 -0.56 3.36
N ARG A 14 4.45 -1.59 3.08
CA ARG A 14 5.49 -1.54 2.04
C ARG A 14 4.92 -1.88 0.67
N ILE A 15 5.27 -1.10 -0.34
CA ILE A 15 4.93 -1.37 -1.74
C ILE A 15 6.17 -1.91 -2.45
N ALA A 16 6.16 -3.20 -2.76
CA ALA A 16 7.26 -3.93 -3.35
C ALA A 16 7.03 -4.20 -4.85
N GLY A 17 8.12 -4.39 -5.60
CA GLY A 17 8.08 -4.77 -7.01
C GLY A 17 9.28 -4.24 -7.79
N ALA A 18 9.57 -4.88 -8.92
CA ALA A 18 10.67 -4.51 -9.81
C ALA A 18 10.57 -3.05 -10.31
N PRO A 19 11.68 -2.42 -10.74
CA PRO A 19 11.62 -1.16 -11.48
C PRO A 19 10.63 -1.24 -12.66
N GLY A 20 9.79 -0.21 -12.83
CA GLY A 20 8.78 -0.19 -13.89
C GLY A 20 7.52 -1.03 -13.64
N SER A 21 7.38 -1.70 -12.49
CA SER A 21 6.20 -2.54 -12.19
C SER A 21 4.89 -1.77 -11.95
N GLY A 22 4.93 -0.44 -11.88
CA GLY A 22 3.76 0.40 -11.58
C GLY A 22 3.53 0.69 -10.09
N LYS A 23 4.56 0.54 -9.22
CA LYS A 23 4.46 0.83 -7.78
C LYS A 23 3.88 2.22 -7.48
N SER A 24 4.40 3.28 -8.10
CA SER A 24 3.91 4.64 -7.88
C SER A 24 2.44 4.81 -8.31
N LEU A 25 2.03 4.12 -9.39
CA LEU A 25 0.64 4.10 -9.84
C LEU A 25 -0.26 3.38 -8.82
N LEU A 26 0.20 2.27 -8.23
CA LEU A 26 -0.52 1.63 -7.13
C LEU A 26 -0.63 2.55 -5.91
N VAL A 27 0.46 3.23 -5.51
CA VAL A 27 0.43 4.20 -4.41
C VAL A 27 -0.63 5.27 -4.67
N THR A 28 -0.66 5.86 -5.86
CA THR A 28 -1.71 6.83 -6.23
C THR A 28 -3.10 6.23 -6.14
N ALA A 29 -3.32 5.05 -6.71
CA ALA A 29 -4.64 4.41 -6.70
C ALA A 29 -5.11 4.03 -5.30
N LEU A 30 -4.20 3.57 -4.43
CA LEU A 30 -4.51 3.28 -3.02
C LEU A 30 -4.80 4.56 -2.23
N THR A 31 -4.01 5.62 -2.42
CA THR A 31 -4.27 6.92 -1.78
C THR A 31 -5.67 7.41 -2.12
N GLU A 32 -6.09 7.32 -3.39
CA GLU A 32 -7.45 7.68 -3.79
C GLU A 32 -8.52 6.77 -3.20
N ALA A 33 -8.32 5.44 -3.23
CA ALA A 33 -9.26 4.49 -2.62
C ALA A 33 -9.44 4.77 -1.12
N PHE A 34 -8.36 5.01 -0.38
CA PHE A 34 -8.43 5.32 1.04
C PHE A 34 -9.00 6.71 1.34
N ARG A 35 -8.77 7.69 0.46
CA ARG A 35 -9.43 9.01 0.54
C ARG A 35 -10.95 8.86 0.46
N HIS A 36 -11.45 8.04 -0.45
CA HIS A 36 -12.89 7.73 -0.55
C HIS A 36 -13.45 7.04 0.70
N ARG A 37 -12.62 6.27 1.41
CA ARG A 37 -12.97 5.57 2.65
C ARG A 37 -12.73 6.41 3.91
N GLY A 38 -12.35 7.68 3.79
CA GLY A 38 -12.08 8.56 4.93
C GLY A 38 -10.79 8.24 5.70
N VAL A 39 -9.89 7.44 5.13
CA VAL A 39 -8.61 7.08 5.77
C VAL A 39 -7.52 8.04 5.28
N ARG A 40 -6.97 8.81 6.23
CA ARG A 40 -5.86 9.75 5.96
C ARG A 40 -4.58 8.97 5.68
N THR A 41 -4.17 8.97 4.42
CA THR A 41 -3.06 8.18 3.91
C THR A 41 -1.91 9.09 3.49
N ALA A 42 -0.72 8.83 4.03
CA ALA A 42 0.53 9.42 3.58
C ALA A 42 1.30 8.41 2.72
N SER A 43 2.27 8.89 1.94
CA SER A 43 3.27 8.04 1.31
C SER A 43 4.69 8.49 1.64
N ALA A 44 5.62 7.54 1.63
CA ALA A 44 7.05 7.78 1.73
C ALA A 44 7.75 7.08 0.56
N THR A 45 8.55 7.82 -0.19
CA THR A 45 9.35 7.26 -1.28
C THR A 45 10.82 7.44 -0.98
N ARG A 46 11.58 6.34 -1.02
CA ARG A 46 13.04 6.39 -0.99
C ARG A 46 13.57 6.63 -2.40
N ARG A 47 14.34 7.70 -2.57
CA ARG A 47 14.99 8.04 -3.83
C ARG A 47 16.32 7.31 -4.01
N PRO A 48 16.82 7.17 -5.25
CA PRO A 48 18.13 6.55 -5.53
C PRO A 48 19.32 7.27 -4.89
N ASP A 49 19.21 8.59 -4.68
CA ASP A 49 20.21 9.41 -3.99
C ASP A 49 20.18 9.26 -2.45
N GLY A 50 19.28 8.40 -1.93
CA GLY A 50 19.13 8.15 -0.51
C GLY A 50 18.16 9.08 0.21
N ALA A 51 17.67 10.14 -0.44
CA ALA A 51 16.69 11.03 0.17
C ALA A 51 15.34 10.33 0.37
N THR A 52 14.62 10.74 1.42
CA THR A 52 13.27 10.25 1.71
C THR A 52 12.27 11.38 1.50
N VAL A 53 11.27 11.14 0.65
CA VAL A 53 10.22 12.12 0.36
C VAL A 53 8.91 11.63 0.96
N PHE A 54 8.32 12.43 1.84
CA PHE A 54 6.97 12.24 2.35
C PHE A 54 5.97 13.07 1.55
N VAL A 55 4.84 12.46 1.19
CA VAL A 55 3.66 13.14 0.67
C VAL A 55 2.52 12.93 1.67
N MET A 56 2.01 14.02 2.21
CA MET A 56 1.00 14.02 3.27
C MET A 56 -0.42 14.08 2.68
N PRO A 57 -1.45 13.62 3.42
CA PRO A 57 -2.85 13.65 3.00
C PRO A 57 -3.37 15.02 2.55
N ASN A 58 -2.78 16.11 3.06
CA ASN A 58 -3.13 17.49 2.74
C ASN A 58 -2.32 18.07 1.55
N SER A 59 -1.67 17.22 0.75
CA SER A 59 -0.79 17.58 -0.36
C SER A 59 0.51 18.28 0.03
N GLY A 60 0.82 18.38 1.33
CA GLY A 60 2.12 18.87 1.77
C GLY A 60 3.23 17.84 1.46
N ARG A 61 4.44 18.34 1.23
CA ARG A 61 5.61 17.53 0.92
C ARG A 61 6.77 17.87 1.85
N ALA A 62 7.40 16.85 2.41
CA ALA A 62 8.63 16.99 3.18
C ALA A 62 9.72 16.12 2.56
N THR A 63 10.93 16.66 2.47
CA THR A 63 12.11 15.93 1.99
C THR A 63 13.12 15.86 3.13
N LEU A 64 13.61 14.68 3.40
CA LEU A 64 14.76 14.47 4.27
C LEU A 64 15.94 14.06 3.41
N ASP A 65 17.00 14.84 3.45
CA ASP A 65 18.25 14.58 2.72
C ASP A 65 19.12 13.54 3.43
N ARG A 66 18.49 12.44 3.86
CA ARG A 66 19.13 11.28 4.46
C ARG A 66 18.32 10.01 4.20
N PRO A 67 18.96 8.84 4.22
CA PRO A 67 18.24 7.58 4.29
C PRO A 67 17.49 7.50 5.63
N VAL A 68 16.27 6.99 5.52
CA VAL A 68 15.39 6.65 6.65
C VAL A 68 15.09 5.15 6.51
N THR A 69 15.06 4.42 7.61
CA THR A 69 14.71 2.99 7.62
C THR A 69 13.21 2.79 7.71
N LEU A 70 12.69 1.61 7.36
CA LEU A 70 11.24 1.35 7.36
C LEU A 70 10.60 1.53 8.74
N ASP A 71 11.30 1.13 9.81
CA ASP A 71 10.86 1.25 11.22
C ASP A 71 10.85 2.70 11.73
N GLU A 72 11.70 3.57 11.17
CA GLU A 72 11.73 5.00 11.51
C GLU A 72 10.55 5.78 10.91
N LEU A 73 10.00 5.32 9.77
CA LEU A 73 9.03 6.12 9.00
C LEU A 73 7.76 6.50 9.77
N PRO A 74 7.09 5.60 10.52
CA PRO A 74 5.86 5.97 11.22
C PRO A 74 6.12 7.03 12.30
N THR A 75 7.27 6.95 12.99
CA THR A 75 7.66 7.91 14.02
C THR A 75 7.94 9.29 13.42
N LEU A 76 8.66 9.34 12.29
CA LEU A 76 8.90 10.60 11.58
C LEU A 76 7.59 11.18 11.02
N LEU A 77 6.74 10.34 10.43
CA LEU A 77 5.44 10.79 9.92
C LEU A 77 4.59 11.41 11.02
N ARG A 78 4.59 10.85 12.24
CA ARG A 78 3.84 11.42 13.37
C ARG A 78 4.24 12.88 13.65
N SER A 79 5.52 13.24 13.48
CA SER A 79 5.99 14.61 13.64
C SER A 79 5.57 15.55 12.52
N LEU A 80 5.34 15.02 11.31
CA LEU A 80 4.95 15.78 10.12
C LEU A 80 3.43 15.92 9.99
N ASP A 81 2.70 14.82 10.15
CA ASP A 81 1.24 14.74 10.15
C ASP A 81 0.76 13.68 11.16
N PRO A 82 0.44 14.06 12.41
CA PRO A 82 -0.06 13.13 13.43
C PRO A 82 -1.47 12.59 13.12
N SER A 83 -2.16 13.13 12.12
CA SER A 83 -3.51 12.69 11.73
C SER A 83 -3.50 11.57 10.69
N ALA A 84 -2.35 11.25 10.10
CA ALA A 84 -2.23 10.15 9.15
C ALA A 84 -2.42 8.80 9.87
N ARG A 85 -3.31 7.96 9.34
CA ARG A 85 -3.61 6.62 9.87
C ARG A 85 -2.89 5.51 9.10
N LEU A 86 -2.53 5.77 7.85
CA LEU A 86 -1.88 4.81 6.95
C LEU A 86 -0.68 5.46 6.27
N LEU A 87 0.42 4.71 6.15
CA LEU A 87 1.63 5.11 5.45
C LEU A 87 2.00 4.05 4.39
N LEU A 88 2.09 4.48 3.14
CA LEU A 88 2.53 3.67 2.01
C LEU A 88 4.02 3.94 1.69
N ALA A 89 4.89 2.95 1.88
CA ALA A 89 6.32 3.07 1.67
C ALA A 89 6.77 2.43 0.35
N GLU A 90 7.27 3.25 -0.59
CA GLU A 90 7.82 2.82 -1.88
C GLU A 90 9.36 2.95 -1.91
N GLY A 91 10.04 2.01 -2.57
CA GLY A 91 11.49 2.08 -2.79
C GLY A 91 12.32 1.50 -1.64
N TYR A 92 11.66 0.85 -0.68
CA TYR A 92 12.29 0.20 0.46
C TYR A 92 12.47 -1.30 0.21
N GLN A 93 13.66 -1.80 0.55
CA GLN A 93 13.96 -3.22 0.54
C GLN A 93 13.35 -3.91 1.77
N THR A 94 13.22 -5.23 1.70
CA THR A 94 12.83 -6.03 2.87
C THR A 94 13.88 -5.84 3.97
N PRO A 95 13.48 -5.56 5.21
CA PRO A 95 14.43 -5.49 6.33
C PRO A 95 15.22 -6.79 6.48
N GLN A 96 16.53 -6.69 6.71
CA GLN A 96 17.41 -7.85 6.89
C GLN A 96 17.42 -8.38 8.34
N ASP A 97 16.88 -7.61 9.27
CA ASP A 97 16.78 -7.87 10.70
C ASP A 97 15.61 -8.79 11.08
N GLY A 98 14.88 -9.31 10.09
CA GLY A 98 13.71 -10.16 10.31
C GLY A 98 12.42 -9.41 10.60
N LEU A 99 12.41 -8.06 10.53
CA LEU A 99 11.19 -7.28 10.68
C LEU A 99 10.20 -7.59 9.54
N LEU A 100 9.06 -8.17 9.91
CA LEU A 100 7.96 -8.44 8.97
C LEU A 100 7.09 -7.20 8.82
N VAL A 101 7.32 -6.45 7.75
CA VAL A 101 6.47 -5.30 7.38
C VAL A 101 5.37 -5.74 6.42
N PRO A 102 4.09 -5.50 6.74
CA PRO A 102 2.99 -5.79 5.82
C PRO A 102 3.27 -5.20 4.44
N THR A 103 3.20 -6.03 3.41
CA THR A 103 3.66 -5.69 2.07
C THR A 103 2.59 -5.99 1.03
N VAL A 104 2.38 -5.06 0.10
CA VAL A 104 1.74 -5.34 -1.19
C VAL A 104 2.82 -5.46 -2.25
N GLU A 105 2.83 -6.57 -2.99
CA GLU A 105 3.85 -6.84 -4.00
C GLU A 105 3.28 -6.83 -5.42
N LEU A 106 3.86 -5.97 -6.28
CA LEU A 106 3.56 -5.98 -7.71
C LEU A 106 4.51 -6.94 -8.43
N LEU A 107 3.91 -7.92 -9.09
CA LEU A 107 4.59 -8.92 -9.90
C LEU A 107 4.74 -8.44 -11.33
N MET A 108 5.87 -8.80 -11.94
CA MET A 108 6.16 -8.60 -13.36
C MET A 108 6.61 -9.94 -13.95
N TRP A 109 6.09 -10.27 -15.13
CA TRP A 109 6.62 -11.34 -16.00
C TRP A 109 6.87 -12.71 -15.35
N GLY A 110 5.88 -13.25 -14.64
CA GLY A 110 5.94 -14.63 -14.12
C GLY A 110 6.96 -14.84 -13.00
N VAL A 111 7.56 -13.77 -12.47
CA VAL A 111 8.40 -13.85 -11.28
C VAL A 111 7.51 -14.04 -10.06
N GLY A 112 7.86 -15.01 -9.21
CA GLY A 112 7.18 -15.26 -7.94
C GLY A 112 7.40 -14.15 -6.92
N THR A 113 6.65 -14.19 -5.82
CA THR A 113 6.77 -13.22 -4.71
C THR A 113 8.12 -13.35 -4.01
N ALA A 114 8.83 -12.24 -3.84
CA ALA A 114 10.01 -12.17 -2.99
C ALA A 114 9.66 -11.92 -1.51
N THR A 115 8.45 -11.43 -1.24
CA THR A 115 7.99 -11.17 0.12
C THR A 115 7.63 -12.47 0.85
N PRO A 116 8.09 -12.68 2.11
CA PRO A 116 7.65 -13.81 2.92
C PRO A 116 6.12 -13.86 3.08
N PRO A 117 5.48 -15.05 3.04
CA PRO A 117 4.03 -15.16 3.14
C PRO A 117 3.41 -14.49 4.39
N ALA A 118 4.12 -14.52 5.52
CA ALA A 118 3.68 -13.90 6.77
C ALA A 118 3.61 -12.37 6.72
N ALA A 119 4.35 -11.73 5.80
CA ALA A 119 4.32 -10.29 5.59
C ALA A 119 3.46 -9.88 4.39
N LEU A 120 2.97 -10.83 3.59
CA LEU A 120 2.29 -10.56 2.33
C LEU A 120 0.79 -10.24 2.55
N VAL A 121 0.41 -9.01 2.26
CA VAL A 121 -0.98 -8.55 2.33
C VAL A 121 -1.72 -8.95 1.04
N ALA A 122 -1.14 -8.63 -0.11
CA ALA A 122 -1.68 -8.90 -1.42
C ALA A 122 -0.60 -8.93 -2.50
N THR A 123 -0.89 -9.62 -3.61
CA THR A 123 -0.09 -9.60 -4.84
C THR A 123 -0.88 -9.03 -5.99
N LEU A 124 -0.23 -8.27 -6.87
CA LEU A 124 -0.88 -7.69 -8.04
C LEU A 124 -0.06 -7.92 -9.30
N ASP A 125 -0.72 -8.22 -10.42
CA ASP A 125 -0.07 -8.13 -11.73
C ASP A 125 0.04 -6.65 -12.12
N GLY A 126 1.28 -6.15 -12.21
CA GLY A 126 1.55 -4.76 -12.59
C GLY A 126 1.01 -4.40 -13.97
N ALA A 127 1.03 -5.33 -14.92
CA ALA A 127 0.49 -5.10 -16.26
C ALA A 127 -1.05 -5.01 -16.25
N ALA A 128 -1.71 -5.83 -15.41
CA ALA A 128 -3.16 -5.74 -15.22
C ALA A 128 -3.56 -4.41 -14.56
N LEU A 129 -2.82 -3.98 -13.54
CA LEU A 129 -3.02 -2.69 -12.89
C LEU A 129 -2.90 -1.52 -13.90
N LEU A 130 -1.84 -1.51 -14.70
CA LEU A 130 -1.63 -0.48 -15.71
C LEU A 130 -2.78 -0.42 -16.72
N ARG A 131 -3.20 -1.57 -17.26
CA ARG A 131 -4.35 -1.66 -18.19
C ARG A 131 -5.63 -1.15 -17.56
N GLN A 132 -5.89 -1.49 -16.30
CA GLN A 132 -7.06 -0.97 -15.59
C GLN A 132 -6.99 0.55 -15.48
N PHE A 133 -5.86 1.09 -15.02
CA PHE A 133 -5.68 2.53 -14.83
C PHE A 133 -5.83 3.32 -16.13
N GLN A 134 -5.29 2.81 -17.24
CA GLN A 134 -5.46 3.44 -18.56
C GLN A 134 -6.93 3.48 -19.01
N ARG A 135 -7.75 2.51 -18.57
CA ARG A 135 -9.15 2.40 -18.97
C ARG A 135 -10.08 3.25 -18.10
N THR A 136 -9.84 3.31 -16.79
CA THR A 136 -10.79 3.89 -15.83
C THR A 136 -10.21 4.99 -14.95
N GLY A 137 -8.89 5.22 -14.99
CA GLY A 137 -8.19 6.09 -14.05
C GLY A 137 -8.11 5.51 -12.63
N PRO A 138 -7.68 6.33 -11.65
CA PRO A 138 -7.71 5.97 -10.23
C PRO A 138 -9.16 6.06 -9.74
N GLN A 139 -9.81 4.92 -9.55
CA GLN A 139 -11.14 4.83 -8.95
C GLN A 139 -11.10 3.90 -7.75
N ASP A 140 -12.02 4.08 -6.80
CA ASP A 140 -12.28 3.09 -5.73
C ASP A 140 -13.06 1.88 -6.28
N SER A 141 -12.54 1.30 -7.36
CA SER A 141 -13.05 0.06 -7.98
C SER A 141 -11.92 -0.73 -8.63
N GLY A 142 -12.13 -2.04 -8.81
CA GLY A 142 -11.18 -2.97 -9.41
C GLY A 142 -9.97 -3.29 -8.53
N LEU A 143 -8.82 -3.57 -9.14
CA LEU A 143 -7.63 -4.15 -8.48
C LEU A 143 -7.13 -3.34 -7.27
N ALA A 144 -7.06 -2.02 -7.37
CA ALA A 144 -6.62 -1.17 -6.26
C ALA A 144 -7.62 -1.19 -5.09
N ALA A 145 -8.92 -1.26 -5.36
CA ALA A 145 -9.95 -1.34 -4.34
C ALA A 145 -9.94 -2.69 -3.61
N GLU A 146 -9.66 -3.78 -4.33
CA GLU A 146 -9.45 -5.12 -3.74
C GLU A 146 -8.24 -5.11 -2.79
N VAL A 147 -7.13 -4.52 -3.21
CA VAL A 147 -5.94 -4.34 -2.36
C VAL A 147 -6.24 -3.46 -1.15
N ALA A 148 -6.95 -2.35 -1.33
CA ALA A 148 -7.34 -1.47 -0.23
C ALA A 148 -8.21 -2.20 0.81
N SER A 149 -9.14 -3.05 0.37
CA SER A 149 -9.94 -3.89 1.28
C SER A 149 -9.08 -4.90 2.04
N ALA A 150 -8.11 -5.54 1.36
CA ALA A 150 -7.17 -6.44 2.03
C ALA A 150 -6.31 -5.72 3.07
N ILE A 151 -5.89 -4.47 2.81
CA ILE A 151 -5.16 -3.65 3.78
C ILE A 151 -6.06 -3.28 4.97
N GLN A 152 -7.32 -2.87 4.74
CA GLN A 152 -8.24 -2.54 5.84
C GLN A 152 -8.45 -3.74 6.77
N GLU A 153 -8.75 -4.90 6.20
CA GLU A 153 -9.00 -6.12 6.97
C GLU A 153 -7.75 -6.59 7.72
N LYS A 154 -6.62 -6.73 7.02
CA LYS A 154 -5.42 -7.38 7.57
C LYS A 154 -4.54 -6.46 8.40
N VAL A 155 -4.57 -5.14 8.15
CA VAL A 155 -3.61 -4.21 8.74
C VAL A 155 -4.29 -3.17 9.63
N LEU A 156 -5.44 -2.65 9.21
CA LEU A 156 -6.18 -1.70 10.05
C LEU A 156 -7.13 -2.39 11.03
N GLY A 157 -7.39 -3.69 10.86
CA GLY A 157 -8.36 -4.44 11.67
C GLY A 157 -9.80 -3.95 11.46
N GLU A 158 -10.07 -3.28 10.35
CA GLU A 158 -11.37 -2.72 10.00
C GLU A 158 -12.08 -3.66 9.03
N THR A 159 -13.33 -4.05 9.35
CA THR A 159 -14.17 -4.74 8.37
C THR A 159 -14.42 -3.77 7.21
N PRO A 160 -14.16 -4.16 5.94
CA PRO A 160 -14.41 -3.30 4.80
C PRO A 160 -15.86 -2.81 4.83
N ALA A 161 -16.07 -1.50 4.77
CA ALA A 161 -17.42 -0.97 4.64
C ALA A 161 -18.02 -1.58 3.37
N THR A 162 -19.14 -2.29 3.50
CA THR A 162 -19.86 -2.85 2.35
C THR A 162 -20.37 -1.68 1.51
N THR A 163 -19.60 -1.29 0.51
CA THR A 163 -20.11 -0.44 -0.57
C THR A 163 -21.27 -1.20 -1.20
N PRO A 164 -22.47 -0.60 -1.37
CA PRO A 164 -23.57 -1.27 -2.04
C PRO A 164 -23.14 -1.56 -3.48
N VAL A 165 -22.75 -2.81 -3.74
CA VAL A 165 -22.43 -3.29 -5.07
C VAL A 165 -23.72 -3.28 -5.86
N THR A 166 -23.88 -2.31 -6.78
CA THR A 166 -24.85 -2.44 -7.85
C THR A 166 -24.52 -3.73 -8.59
N ARG A 167 -25.45 -4.68 -8.50
CA ARG A 167 -25.34 -6.07 -8.89
C ARG A 167 -25.05 -6.20 -10.39
N ALA A 168 -23.77 -6.18 -10.79
CA ALA A 168 -23.37 -6.56 -12.13
C ALA A 168 -22.00 -7.27 -12.09
N THR A 169 -22.01 -8.54 -12.53
CA THR A 169 -20.87 -9.46 -12.78
C THR A 169 -20.36 -10.32 -11.62
N LYS A 170 -21.19 -11.29 -11.25
CA LYS A 170 -20.90 -12.51 -10.45
C LYS A 170 -19.91 -13.51 -11.11
N GLY A 171 -19.09 -13.11 -12.07
CA GLY A 171 -18.46 -14.05 -13.02
C GLY A 171 -16.98 -14.41 -12.84
N ILE A 172 -16.22 -13.71 -11.98
CA ILE A 172 -14.74 -13.81 -12.01
C ILE A 172 -14.14 -14.48 -10.76
N ALA A 173 -14.75 -14.30 -9.59
CA ALA A 173 -14.22 -14.82 -8.33
C ALA A 173 -14.22 -16.37 -8.23
N GLU A 174 -15.07 -17.08 -8.99
CA GLU A 174 -15.08 -18.56 -8.98
C GLU A 174 -13.95 -19.21 -9.80
N ARG A 175 -13.20 -18.46 -10.61
CA ARG A 175 -12.25 -19.06 -11.56
C ARG A 175 -10.85 -19.31 -11.01
N ILE A 176 -10.47 -18.63 -9.91
CA ILE A 176 -9.10 -18.73 -9.35
C ILE A 176 -8.92 -20.01 -8.50
N ASN A 177 -9.98 -20.54 -7.87
CA ASN A 177 -9.89 -21.74 -7.04
C ASN A 177 -9.95 -23.08 -7.81
N ARG A 178 -10.19 -23.07 -9.13
CA ARG A 178 -10.35 -24.32 -9.91
C ARG A 178 -9.06 -24.77 -10.63
N LEU A 179 -7.98 -23.99 -10.58
CA LEU A 179 -6.70 -24.32 -11.24
C LEU A 179 -5.66 -25.00 -10.35
N PHE A 180 -5.90 -25.11 -9.03
CA PHE A 180 -5.01 -25.81 -8.08
C PHE A 180 -5.58 -27.15 -7.57
N ARG A 181 -6.58 -27.70 -8.27
CA ARG A 181 -7.06 -29.07 -8.06
C ARG A 181 -7.05 -29.84 -9.38
N ARG A 182 -5.85 -30.09 -9.92
CA ARG A 182 -5.56 -31.25 -10.77
C ARG A 182 -4.12 -31.65 -10.56
#